data_AF-A0A7C2KD60-F1
#
_entry.id   AF-A0A7C2KD60-F1
#
_cell.length_a   1.000
_cell.length_b   1.000
_cell.length_c   1.000
_cell.angle_alpha   90.00
_cell.angle_beta   90.00
_cell.angle_gamma   90.00
#
_symmetry.space_group_name_H-M   'P 1'
#
loop_
_entity.id
_entity.type
_entity.pdbx_description
1 polymer ?
#
loop_
_entity_poly.entity_id
_entity_poly.type
_entity_poly.pdbx_seq_one_letter_code
_entity_poly.pdbx_strand_id
1 'polypeptide(L)'
;MKQTPSAIGRVLRAATGLLLPVVLILTNVRLLLTPAFVSLEYAMPGFPPDPYGFSPEERTRQALHALAFVVREVPPSALGDLRDEAGSVLYNERELQHMVDVQVLVLRALAAWKASLVLFALAAVGTWRQAGSAAVIGGLRSGARLTVLGMTVLIAVLALSFSALFVGFHNVFFESGTWLFYPSDTLIRLFPVRFWRDAFALLLFLTLGEAGLLLGVVRVLRRRPGVDRS
;
A
#
# COMPACT_ATOMS: atom_id res chain seq x y z
N MET A 1 -8.22 26.33 -35.38
CA MET A 1 -7.48 25.05 -35.47
C MET A 1 -7.12 24.59 -34.06
N LYS A 2 -7.59 23.42 -33.59
CA LYS A 2 -7.10 22.86 -32.32
C LYS A 2 -5.65 22.43 -32.53
N GLN A 3 -4.70 23.15 -31.94
CA GLN A 3 -3.28 22.78 -32.03
C GLN A 3 -3.12 21.35 -31.49
N THR A 4 -2.50 20.48 -32.27
CA THR A 4 -2.16 19.13 -31.84
C THR A 4 -1.19 19.22 -30.66
N PRO A 5 -1.41 18.46 -29.56
CA PRO A 5 -0.53 18.53 -28.42
C PRO A 5 0.89 18.18 -28.84
N SER A 6 1.89 18.96 -28.39
CA SER A 6 3.30 18.66 -28.63
C SER A 6 3.66 17.25 -28.14
N ALA A 7 4.71 16.65 -28.71
CA ALA A 7 5.18 15.32 -28.27
C ALA A 7 5.43 15.28 -26.76
N ILE A 8 6.04 16.34 -26.22
CA ILE A 8 6.28 16.54 -24.78
C ILE A 8 4.96 16.56 -24.00
N GLY A 9 3.95 17.30 -24.46
CA GLY A 9 2.64 17.35 -23.81
C GLY A 9 1.95 15.98 -23.73
N ARG A 10 2.12 15.12 -24.75
CA ARG A 10 1.59 13.75 -24.74
C ARG A 10 2.30 12.87 -23.72
N VAL A 11 3.63 12.96 -23.65
CA VAL A 11 4.44 12.20 -22.67
C VAL A 11 4.10 12.60 -21.25
N LEU A 12 4.03 13.90 -20.95
CA LEU A 12 3.69 14.39 -19.60
C LEU A 12 2.28 13.98 -19.17
N ARG A 13 1.31 14.01 -20.10
CA ARG A 13 -0.04 13.54 -19.83
C ARG A 13 -0.08 12.03 -19.56
N ALA A 14 0.68 11.25 -20.32
CA ALA A 14 0.79 9.81 -20.09
C ALA A 14 1.44 9.53 -18.72
N ALA A 15 2.52 10.24 -18.38
CA ALA A 15 3.16 10.15 -17.07
C ALA A 15 2.19 10.50 -15.93
N THR A 16 1.40 11.57 -16.07
CA THR A 16 0.35 11.94 -15.10
C THR A 16 -0.65 10.79 -14.89
N GLY A 17 -1.06 10.12 -15.97
CA GLY A 17 -1.97 8.98 -15.89
C GLY A 17 -1.32 7.73 -15.28
N LEU A 18 -0.08 7.41 -15.63
CA LEU A 18 0.62 6.21 -15.17
C LEU A 18 1.12 6.31 -13.72
N LEU A 19 1.47 7.52 -13.27
CA LEU A 19 1.91 7.75 -11.88
C LEU A 19 0.74 7.76 -10.90
N LEU A 20 -0.48 8.07 -11.34
CA LEU A 20 -1.64 8.15 -10.46
C LEU A 20 -1.92 6.81 -9.71
N PRO A 21 -2.01 5.63 -10.37
CA PRO A 21 -2.16 4.36 -9.65
C PRO A 21 -1.07 4.14 -8.60
N VAL A 22 0.19 4.46 -8.93
CA VAL A 22 1.33 4.29 -8.01
C VAL A 22 1.20 5.18 -6.79
N VAL A 23 0.83 6.45 -6.99
CA VAL A 23 0.61 7.40 -5.90
C VAL A 23 -0.52 6.96 -4.98
N LEU A 24 -1.67 6.54 -5.53
CA LEU A 24 -2.81 6.11 -4.72
C LEU A 24 -2.48 4.85 -3.90
N ILE A 25 -1.92 3.83 -4.56
CA ILE A 25 -1.53 2.58 -3.90
C ILE A 25 -0.52 2.83 -2.78
N LEU A 26 0.57 3.54 -3.08
CA LEU A 26 1.63 3.76 -2.09
C LEU A 26 1.21 4.71 -0.96
N THR A 27 0.28 5.63 -1.22
CA THR A 27 -0.33 6.44 -0.15
C THR A 27 -1.15 5.56 0.80
N ASN A 28 -1.96 4.64 0.27
CA ASN A 28 -2.70 3.70 1.11
C ASN A 28 -1.78 2.71 1.85
N VAL A 29 -0.70 2.24 1.22
CA VAL A 29 0.35 1.46 1.92
C VAL A 29 0.93 2.26 3.10
N ARG A 30 1.24 3.55 2.89
CA ARG A 30 1.73 4.43 3.96
C ARG A 30 0.72 4.57 5.10
N LEU A 31 -0.59 4.61 4.81
CA LEU A 31 -1.64 4.67 5.83
C LEU A 31 -1.71 3.38 6.65
N LEU A 32 -1.57 2.21 6.01
CA LEU A 32 -1.54 0.91 6.69
C LEU A 32 -0.30 0.74 7.57
N LEU A 33 0.81 1.39 7.23
CA LEU A 33 2.04 1.43 8.03
C LEU A 33 1.97 2.47 9.17
N THR A 34 0.83 2.57 9.86
CA THR A 34 0.64 3.46 11.01
C THR A 34 0.25 2.67 12.26
N PRO A 35 0.64 3.14 13.47
CA PRO A 35 0.17 2.55 14.71
C PRO A 35 -1.35 2.52 14.82
N ALA A 36 -2.02 3.56 14.29
CA ALA A 36 -3.47 3.65 14.29
C ALA A 36 -4.13 2.47 13.55
N PHE A 37 -3.64 2.12 12.34
CA PHE A 37 -4.17 0.97 11.62
C PHE A 37 -3.98 -0.33 12.41
N VAL A 38 -2.76 -0.58 12.92
CA VAL A 38 -2.47 -1.81 13.68
C VAL A 38 -3.35 -1.91 14.91
N SER A 39 -3.45 -0.85 15.71
CA SER A 39 -4.30 -0.85 16.91
C SER A 39 -5.78 -1.01 16.59
N LEU A 40 -6.27 -0.40 15.51
CA LEU A 40 -7.66 -0.55 15.07
C LEU A 40 -7.96 -1.98 14.64
N GLU A 41 -7.08 -2.59 13.84
CA GLU A 41 -7.23 -3.97 13.37
C GLU A 41 -7.27 -4.96 14.53
N TYR A 42 -6.39 -4.79 15.52
CA TYR A 42 -6.40 -5.59 16.75
C TYR A 42 -7.67 -5.40 17.60
N ALA A 43 -8.28 -4.23 17.55
CA ALA A 43 -9.52 -3.92 18.25
C ALA A 43 -10.79 -4.35 17.49
N MET A 44 -10.66 -4.87 16.26
CA MET A 44 -11.82 -5.28 15.47
C MET A 44 -12.56 -6.46 16.11
N PRO A 45 -13.90 -6.44 16.12
CA PRO A 45 -14.69 -7.58 16.56
C PRO A 45 -14.32 -8.85 15.79
N GLY A 46 -14.03 -9.93 16.51
CA GLY A 46 -13.68 -11.22 15.92
C GLY A 46 -12.24 -11.32 15.42
N PHE A 47 -11.33 -10.40 15.79
CA PHE A 47 -9.89 -10.63 15.61
C PHE A 47 -9.48 -11.91 16.37
N PRO A 48 -8.82 -12.88 15.71
CA PRO A 48 -8.62 -14.21 16.29
C PRO A 48 -7.69 -14.14 17.51
N PRO A 49 -7.97 -14.87 18.61
CA PRO A 49 -7.03 -14.98 19.72
C PRO A 49 -5.74 -15.69 19.29
N ASP A 50 -4.65 -15.49 20.06
CA ASP A 50 -3.41 -16.26 19.84
C ASP A 50 -3.55 -17.65 20.49
N PRO A 51 -3.42 -18.75 19.73
CA PRO A 51 -3.53 -20.10 20.29
C PRO A 51 -2.36 -20.50 21.19
N TYR A 52 -1.27 -19.72 21.21
CA TYR A 52 -0.05 -20.02 21.96
C TYR A 52 0.20 -19.09 23.17
N GLY A 53 -0.79 -18.27 23.53
CA GLY A 53 -0.83 -17.63 24.85
C GLY A 53 -0.56 -16.13 24.93
N PHE A 54 -0.28 -15.41 23.83
CA PHE A 54 -0.20 -13.95 23.90
C PHE A 54 -1.55 -13.35 24.32
N SER A 55 -1.53 -12.47 25.33
CA SER A 55 -2.70 -11.63 25.62
C SER A 55 -2.96 -10.66 24.45
N PRO A 56 -4.20 -10.18 24.28
CA PRO A 56 -4.49 -9.16 23.27
C PRO A 56 -3.62 -7.89 23.41
N GLU A 57 -3.36 -7.43 24.65
CA GLU A 57 -2.50 -6.26 24.85
C GLU A 57 -1.05 -6.52 24.48
N GLU A 58 -0.52 -7.68 24.89
CA GLU A 58 0.85 -8.07 24.56
C GLU A 58 1.03 -8.19 23.04
N ARG A 59 0.11 -8.89 22.38
CA ARG A 59 0.17 -9.11 20.94
C ARG A 59 0.12 -7.79 20.17
N THR A 60 -0.74 -6.86 20.58
CA THR A 60 -0.80 -5.51 20.02
C THR A 60 0.52 -4.76 20.24
N ARG A 61 1.08 -4.81 21.44
CA ARG A 61 2.37 -4.17 21.78
C ARG A 61 3.51 -4.69 20.92
N GLN A 62 3.63 -6.01 20.77
CA GLN A 62 4.68 -6.62 19.95
C GLN A 62 4.48 -6.33 18.45
N ALA A 63 3.24 -6.33 17.95
CA ALA A 63 2.95 -5.92 16.58
C ALA A 63 3.35 -4.46 16.31
N LEU A 64 3.20 -3.57 17.30
CA LEU A 64 3.66 -2.18 17.21
C LEU A 64 5.19 -2.05 17.25
N HIS A 65 5.90 -2.92 17.99
CA HIS A 65 7.36 -3.00 17.92
C HIS A 65 7.84 -3.45 16.53
N ALA A 66 7.21 -4.49 15.97
CA ALA A 66 7.47 -4.96 14.61
C ALA A 66 7.20 -3.87 13.57
N LEU A 67 6.09 -3.12 13.70
CA LEU A 67 5.80 -1.97 12.85
C LEU A 67 6.90 -0.90 12.97
N ALA A 68 7.28 -0.53 14.20
CA ALA A 68 8.30 0.48 14.44
C ALA A 68 9.65 0.09 13.83
N PHE A 69 9.98 -1.21 13.86
CA PHE A 69 11.16 -1.77 13.21
C PHE A 69 11.12 -1.60 11.69
N VAL A 70 10.04 -2.00 11.01
CA VAL A 70 10.02 -2.00 9.53
C VAL A 70 9.92 -0.59 8.92
N VAL A 71 9.37 0.39 9.66
CA VAL A 71 9.24 1.78 9.16
C VAL A 71 10.42 2.68 9.51
N ARG A 72 11.39 2.19 10.28
CA ARG A 72 12.60 2.93 10.68
C ARG A 72 13.84 2.16 10.28
N GLU A 73 14.94 2.86 10.05
CA GLU A 73 16.23 2.23 9.77
C GLU A 73 16.95 1.95 11.10
N VAL A 74 16.50 0.90 11.79
CA VAL A 74 17.04 0.44 13.08
C VAL A 74 17.72 -0.93 12.92
N PRO A 75 18.76 -1.25 13.72
CA PRO A 75 19.50 -2.50 13.57
C PRO A 75 18.64 -3.72 13.91
N PRO A 76 18.95 -4.92 13.37
CA PRO A 76 18.21 -6.16 13.64
C PRO A 76 18.06 -6.48 15.14
N SER A 77 19.03 -6.09 15.97
CA SER A 77 18.96 -6.25 17.42
C SER A 77 17.73 -5.59 18.07
N ALA A 78 17.15 -4.57 17.45
CA ALA A 78 15.92 -3.93 17.95
C ALA A 78 14.71 -4.88 18.00
N LEU A 79 14.69 -5.94 17.18
CA LEU A 79 13.74 -7.05 17.33
C LEU A 79 14.39 -8.31 17.91
N GLY A 80 15.63 -8.61 17.50
CA GLY A 80 16.35 -9.82 17.91
C GLY A 80 16.62 -9.92 19.41
N ASP A 81 16.69 -8.79 20.11
CA ASP A 81 16.91 -8.74 21.56
C ASP A 81 15.61 -8.75 22.38
N LEU A 82 14.44 -8.71 21.74
CA LEU A 82 13.17 -8.83 22.45
C LEU A 82 13.06 -10.22 23.09
N ARG A 83 12.59 -10.24 24.33
CA ARG A 83 12.36 -11.45 25.12
C ARG A 83 10.92 -11.54 25.58
N ASP A 84 10.40 -12.75 25.69
CA ASP A 84 9.12 -13.01 26.35
C ASP A 84 9.26 -12.95 27.88
N GLU A 85 8.15 -13.15 28.60
CA GLU A 85 8.14 -13.14 30.07
C GLU A 85 9.01 -14.26 30.68
N ALA A 86 9.26 -15.35 29.94
CA ALA A 86 10.13 -16.43 30.35
C ALA A 86 11.62 -16.17 30.03
N GLY A 87 11.94 -15.02 29.42
CA GLY A 87 13.31 -14.64 29.04
C GLY A 87 13.80 -15.30 27.74
N SER A 88 12.93 -15.96 26.98
CA SER A 88 13.28 -16.57 25.69
C SER A 88 13.25 -15.53 24.57
N VAL A 89 14.06 -15.73 23.51
CA VAL A 89 14.05 -14.87 22.32
C VAL A 89 12.66 -14.87 21.68
N LEU A 90 12.13 -13.67 21.42
CA LEU A 90 10.78 -13.54 20.88
C LEU A 90 10.72 -13.94 19.40
N TYR A 91 11.75 -13.60 18.61
CA TYR A 91 11.86 -13.99 17.20
C TYR A 91 13.00 -14.99 17.03
N ASN A 92 12.74 -16.07 16.31
CA ASN A 92 13.82 -16.95 15.86
C ASN A 92 14.60 -16.33 14.68
N GLU A 93 15.74 -16.92 14.34
CA GLU A 93 16.64 -16.41 13.30
C GLU A 93 15.95 -16.22 11.93
N ARG A 94 15.05 -17.15 11.56
CA ARG A 94 14.34 -17.08 10.27
C ARG A 94 13.35 -15.92 10.25
N GLU A 95 12.61 -15.74 11.34
CA GLU A 95 11.67 -14.63 11.47
C GLU A 95 12.38 -13.29 11.48
N LEU A 96 13.52 -13.20 12.16
CA LEU A 96 14.33 -11.99 12.22
C LEU A 96 14.87 -11.63 10.84
N GLN A 97 15.44 -12.60 10.10
CA GLN A 97 15.92 -12.37 8.75
C GLN A 97 14.80 -11.90 7.82
N HIS A 98 13.61 -12.52 7.90
CA HIS A 98 12.47 -12.07 7.11
C HIS A 98 12.02 -10.65 7.49
N MET A 99 12.01 -10.30 8.78
CA MET A 99 11.69 -8.94 9.22
C MET A 99 12.68 -7.92 8.68
N VAL A 100 13.97 -8.27 8.58
CA VAL A 100 14.99 -7.42 7.92
C VAL A 100 14.65 -7.24 6.44
N ASP A 101 14.29 -8.30 5.71
CA ASP A 101 13.88 -8.19 4.31
C ASP A 101 12.65 -7.30 4.15
N VAL A 102 11.66 -7.43 5.06
CA VAL A 102 10.46 -6.58 5.10
C VAL A 102 10.82 -5.13 5.40
N GLN A 103 11.75 -4.84 6.32
CA GLN A 103 12.23 -3.49 6.60
C GLN A 103 12.83 -2.86 5.34
N VAL A 104 13.70 -3.58 4.63
CA VAL A 104 14.28 -3.09 3.37
C VAL A 104 13.18 -2.81 2.34
N LEU A 105 12.22 -3.72 2.17
CA LEU A 105 11.09 -3.53 1.26
C LEU A 105 10.25 -2.30 1.63
N VAL A 106 9.90 -2.15 2.91
CA VAL A 106 9.09 -1.05 3.42
C VAL A 106 9.81 0.29 3.24
N LEU A 107 11.08 0.38 3.62
CA LEU A 107 11.87 1.61 3.44
C LEU A 107 11.99 2.00 1.95
N ARG A 108 12.20 1.03 1.06
CA ARG A 108 12.19 1.25 -0.39
C ARG A 108 10.83 1.71 -0.90
N ALA A 109 9.74 1.10 -0.42
CA ALA A 109 8.37 1.49 -0.77
C ALA A 109 8.05 2.92 -0.31
N LEU A 110 8.50 3.31 0.90
CA LEU A 110 8.34 4.67 1.42
C LEU A 110 9.18 5.70 0.65
N ALA A 111 10.38 5.32 0.19
CA ALA A 111 11.18 6.16 -0.70
C ALA A 111 10.51 6.32 -2.08
N ALA A 112 10.04 5.22 -2.68
CA ALA A 112 9.31 5.23 -3.94
C ALA A 112 8.00 6.03 -3.86
N TRP A 113 7.31 5.98 -2.71
CA TRP A 113 6.13 6.80 -2.43
C TRP A 113 6.45 8.29 -2.48
N LYS A 114 7.48 8.74 -1.76
CA LYS A 114 7.92 10.15 -1.77
C LYS A 114 8.32 10.58 -3.19
N ALA A 115 9.08 9.75 -3.89
CA ALA A 115 9.49 10.03 -5.26
C ALA A 115 8.29 10.11 -6.22
N SER A 116 7.33 9.20 -6.11
CA SER A 116 6.16 9.17 -6.99
C SER A 116 5.25 10.38 -6.79
N LEU A 117 5.10 10.88 -5.56
CA LEU A 117 4.39 12.13 -5.27
C LEU A 117 5.03 13.33 -5.99
N VAL A 118 6.36 13.47 -5.88
CA VAL A 118 7.10 14.56 -6.53
C VAL A 118 6.99 14.45 -8.06
N LEU A 119 7.24 13.26 -8.61
CA LEU A 119 7.16 13.03 -10.06
C LEU A 119 5.75 13.26 -10.60
N PHE A 120 4.72 12.85 -9.85
CA PHE A 120 3.33 13.08 -10.22
C PHE A 120 2.98 14.57 -10.24
N ALA A 121 3.40 15.32 -9.21
CA ALA A 121 3.21 16.76 -9.16
C ALA A 121 3.91 17.47 -10.33
N LEU A 122 5.17 17.12 -10.62
CA LEU A 122 5.92 17.65 -11.75
C LEU A 122 5.27 17.31 -13.10
N ALA A 123 4.82 16.07 -13.28
CA ALA A 123 4.14 15.64 -14.50
C ALA A 123 2.80 16.37 -14.70
N ALA A 124 2.03 16.55 -13.63
CA ALA A 124 0.75 17.27 -13.66
C ALA A 124 0.96 18.77 -13.97
N VAL A 125 1.91 19.42 -13.30
CA VAL A 125 2.27 20.83 -13.57
C VAL A 125 2.82 20.99 -14.98
N GLY A 126 3.72 20.11 -15.42
CA GLY A 126 4.24 20.12 -16.78
C GLY A 126 3.15 19.93 -17.82
N THR A 127 2.22 18.99 -17.60
CA THR A 127 1.05 18.78 -18.48
C THR A 127 0.17 20.03 -18.54
N TRP A 128 -0.07 20.68 -17.39
CA TRP A 128 -0.84 21.91 -17.32
C TRP A 128 -0.19 23.05 -18.12
N ARG A 129 1.12 23.25 -17.94
CA ARG A 129 1.86 24.30 -18.66
C ARG A 129 1.91 24.06 -20.17
N GLN A 130 2.02 22.81 -20.61
CA GLN A 130 2.16 22.47 -22.03
C GLN A 130 0.83 22.32 -22.78
N ALA A 131 -0.23 21.91 -22.09
CA ALA A 131 -1.49 21.49 -22.74
C ALA A 131 -2.76 21.88 -21.97
N GLY A 132 -2.64 22.67 -20.91
CA GLY A 132 -3.76 23.21 -20.13
C GLY A 132 -4.43 22.22 -19.19
N SER A 133 -5.43 22.71 -18.45
CA SER A 133 -6.17 21.95 -17.43
C SER A 133 -6.92 20.75 -18.00
N ALA A 134 -7.46 20.86 -19.22
CA ALA A 134 -8.14 19.76 -19.89
C ALA A 134 -7.23 18.54 -20.13
N ALA A 135 -5.94 18.76 -20.40
CA ALA A 135 -4.97 17.67 -20.57
C ALA A 135 -4.65 16.98 -19.25
N VAL A 136 -4.51 17.73 -18.15
CA VAL A 136 -4.33 17.17 -16.80
C VAL A 136 -5.52 16.31 -16.43
N ILE A 137 -6.74 16.85 -16.56
CA ILE A 137 -7.99 16.11 -16.31
C ILE A 137 -8.05 14.84 -17.18
N GLY A 138 -7.61 14.94 -18.44
CA GLY A 138 -7.51 13.81 -19.35
C GLY A 138 -6.50 12.75 -18.91
N GLY A 139 -5.38 13.12 -18.28
CA GLY A 139 -4.40 12.22 -17.70
C GLY A 139 -4.93 11.55 -16.44
N LEU A 140 -5.45 12.33 -15.49
CA LEU A 140 -6.06 11.84 -14.25
C LEU A 140 -7.19 10.84 -14.52
N ARG A 141 -8.05 11.14 -15.50
CA ARG A 141 -9.13 10.22 -15.91
C ARG A 141 -8.61 8.90 -16.45
N SER A 142 -7.55 8.92 -17.25
CA SER A 142 -6.94 7.69 -17.77
C SER A 142 -6.30 6.87 -16.63
N GLY A 143 -5.58 7.53 -15.73
CA GLY A 143 -4.98 6.88 -14.56
C GLY A 143 -6.02 6.30 -13.61
N ALA A 144 -7.11 7.01 -13.35
CA ALA A 144 -8.18 6.50 -12.48
C ALA A 144 -8.94 5.33 -13.12
N ARG A 145 -9.15 5.33 -14.45
CA ARG A 145 -9.70 4.15 -15.15
C ARG A 145 -8.78 2.94 -15.05
N LEU A 146 -7.48 3.14 -15.24
CA LEU A 146 -6.49 2.07 -15.09
C LEU A 146 -6.49 1.53 -13.66
N THR A 147 -6.56 2.42 -12.67
CA THR A 147 -6.61 2.07 -11.25
C THR A 147 -7.87 1.27 -10.94
N VAL A 148 -9.06 1.74 -11.36
CA VAL A 148 -10.32 1.01 -11.18
C VAL A 148 -10.24 -0.38 -11.82
N LEU A 149 -9.75 -0.49 -13.05
CA LEU A 149 -9.61 -1.78 -13.72
C LEU A 149 -8.70 -2.73 -12.93
N GLY A 150 -7.51 -2.26 -12.54
CA GLY A 150 -6.54 -3.06 -11.79
C GLY A 150 -7.05 -3.47 -10.41
N MET A 151 -7.63 -2.53 -9.65
CA MET A 151 -8.17 -2.83 -8.32
C MET A 151 -9.36 -3.79 -8.39
N THR A 152 -10.25 -3.65 -9.38
CA THR A 152 -11.36 -4.60 -9.57
C THR A 152 -10.87 -6.03 -9.81
N VAL A 153 -9.82 -6.19 -10.63
CA VAL A 153 -9.21 -7.51 -10.86
C VAL A 153 -8.60 -8.06 -9.58
N LEU A 154 -7.82 -7.26 -8.85
CA LEU A 154 -7.18 -7.69 -7.60
C LEU A 154 -8.20 -8.02 -6.50
N ILE A 155 -9.31 -7.28 -6.42
CA ILE A 155 -10.41 -7.56 -5.49
C ILE A 155 -11.11 -8.87 -5.86
N ALA A 156 -11.30 -9.15 -7.15
CA ALA A 156 -11.83 -10.44 -7.58
C ALA A 156 -10.89 -11.59 -7.18
N VAL A 157 -9.58 -11.42 -7.37
CA VAL A 157 -8.58 -12.41 -6.91
C VAL A 157 -8.62 -12.57 -5.39
N LEU A 158 -8.68 -11.48 -4.62
CA LEU A 158 -8.81 -11.51 -3.16
C LEU A 158 -10.04 -12.32 -2.72
N ALA A 159 -11.19 -12.11 -3.38
CA ALA A 159 -12.44 -12.79 -3.07
C ALA A 159 -12.41 -14.29 -3.42
N LEU A 160 -11.71 -14.66 -4.49
CA LEU A 160 -11.58 -16.05 -4.94
C LEU A 160 -10.51 -16.83 -4.17
N SER A 161 -9.36 -16.22 -3.90
CA SER A 161 -8.24 -16.84 -3.20
C SER A 161 -7.29 -15.79 -2.62
N PHE A 162 -7.47 -15.48 -1.34
CA PHE A 162 -6.49 -14.67 -0.59
C PHE A 162 -5.11 -15.33 -0.60
N SER A 163 -5.03 -16.66 -0.50
CA SER A 163 -3.74 -17.38 -0.51
C SER A 163 -2.97 -17.16 -1.81
N ALA A 164 -3.63 -17.15 -2.96
CA ALA A 164 -2.97 -16.88 -4.23
C ALA A 164 -2.41 -15.44 -4.29
N LEU A 165 -3.17 -14.47 -3.77
CA LEU A 165 -2.72 -13.07 -3.68
C LEU A 165 -1.55 -12.92 -2.71
N PHE A 166 -1.63 -13.53 -1.53
CA PHE A 166 -0.59 -13.49 -0.50
C PHE A 166 0.70 -14.15 -0.98
N VAL A 167 0.64 -15.36 -1.52
CA VAL A 167 1.81 -16.07 -2.06
C VAL A 167 2.39 -15.33 -3.27
N GLY A 168 1.54 -14.84 -4.17
CA GLY A 168 1.96 -14.06 -5.33
C GLY A 168 2.73 -12.80 -4.93
N PHE A 169 2.25 -12.07 -3.92
CA PHE A 169 2.98 -10.93 -3.34
C PHE A 169 4.34 -11.36 -2.81
N HIS A 170 4.40 -12.42 -2.00
CA HIS A 170 5.67 -12.83 -1.40
C HIS A 170 6.69 -13.30 -2.45
N ASN A 171 6.28 -14.06 -3.46
CA ASN A 171 7.16 -14.52 -4.53
C ASN A 171 7.71 -13.38 -5.41
N VAL A 172 7.07 -12.21 -5.43
CA VAL A 172 7.58 -11.04 -6.17
C VAL A 172 8.70 -10.34 -5.38
N PHE A 173 8.63 -10.35 -4.05
CA PHE A 173 9.51 -9.51 -3.22
C PHE A 173 10.52 -10.28 -2.37
N PHE A 174 10.30 -11.57 -2.12
CA PHE A 174 11.10 -12.39 -1.23
C PHE A 174 11.53 -13.69 -1.92
N GLU A 175 12.67 -14.21 -1.49
CA GLU A 175 13.16 -15.51 -1.93
C GLU A 175 12.23 -16.64 -1.47
N SER A 176 12.15 -17.70 -2.27
CA SER A 176 11.28 -18.84 -1.97
C SER A 176 11.68 -19.50 -0.64
N GLY A 177 10.70 -19.68 0.25
CA GLY A 177 10.90 -20.35 1.54
C GLY A 177 11.37 -19.44 2.68
N THR A 178 11.78 -18.19 2.43
CA THR A 178 12.26 -17.29 3.50
C THR A 178 11.13 -16.64 4.31
N TRP A 179 9.89 -16.74 3.83
CA TRP A 179 8.69 -16.14 4.43
C TRP A 179 7.69 -17.19 4.95
N LEU A 180 8.09 -18.47 5.00
CA LEU A 180 7.28 -19.58 5.51
C LEU A 180 7.69 -19.91 6.95
N PHE A 181 6.71 -19.97 7.84
CA PHE A 181 6.92 -20.14 9.28
C PHE A 181 6.01 -21.21 9.86
N TYR A 182 6.40 -21.73 11.02
CA TYR A 182 5.52 -22.62 11.78
C TYR A 182 4.38 -21.83 12.44
N PRO A 183 3.21 -22.45 12.69
CA PRO A 183 2.12 -21.79 13.40
C PRO A 183 2.50 -21.28 14.81
N SER A 184 3.50 -21.90 15.43
CA SER A 184 4.05 -21.50 16.74
C SER A 184 5.04 -20.33 16.66
N ASP A 185 5.55 -19.99 15.48
CA ASP A 185 6.49 -18.89 15.29
C ASP A 185 5.78 -17.56 15.57
N THR A 186 6.46 -16.68 16.31
CA THR A 186 5.93 -15.40 16.81
C THR A 186 5.33 -14.54 15.71
N LEU A 187 5.93 -14.44 14.54
CA LEU A 187 5.55 -13.51 13.49
C LEU A 187 4.18 -13.84 12.90
N ILE A 188 3.90 -15.12 12.61
CA ILE A 188 2.57 -15.56 12.17
C ILE A 188 1.55 -15.36 13.29
N ARG A 189 1.97 -15.55 14.54
CA ARG A 189 1.13 -15.25 15.70
C ARG A 189 0.84 -13.76 15.77
N LEU A 190 1.77 -12.85 15.56
CA LEU A 190 1.52 -11.39 15.57
C LEU A 190 0.74 -10.89 14.35
N PHE A 191 0.87 -11.53 13.20
CA PHE A 191 0.19 -11.11 11.97
C PHE A 191 -0.57 -12.30 11.37
N PRO A 192 -1.70 -12.71 11.99
CA PRO A 192 -2.47 -13.84 11.52
C PRO A 192 -3.06 -13.56 10.13
N VAL A 193 -3.49 -14.61 9.43
CA VAL A 193 -4.13 -14.51 8.10
C VAL A 193 -5.23 -13.44 8.04
N ARG A 194 -6.00 -13.27 9.13
CA ARG A 194 -7.02 -12.21 9.25
C ARG A 194 -6.45 -10.81 9.06
N PHE A 195 -5.37 -10.48 9.79
CA PHE A 195 -4.70 -9.18 9.72
C PHE A 195 -4.30 -8.82 8.29
N TRP A 196 -3.63 -9.76 7.61
CA TRP A 196 -3.18 -9.51 6.24
C TRP A 196 -4.33 -9.44 5.24
N ARG A 197 -5.34 -10.31 5.37
CA ARG A 197 -6.52 -10.25 4.49
C ARG A 197 -7.24 -8.91 4.61
N ASP A 198 -7.38 -8.40 5.82
CA ASP A 198 -8.08 -7.14 6.09
C ASP A 198 -7.22 -5.94 5.63
N ALA A 199 -5.90 -5.98 5.82
CA ALA A 199 -4.98 -4.99 5.27
C ALA A 199 -5.02 -4.92 3.73
N PHE A 200 -4.99 -6.08 3.04
CA PHE A 200 -5.11 -6.15 1.58
C PHE A 200 -6.49 -5.66 1.12
N ALA A 201 -7.57 -6.05 1.79
CA ALA A 201 -8.91 -5.57 1.49
C ALA A 201 -8.98 -4.05 1.60
N LEU A 202 -8.52 -3.48 2.73
CA LEU A 202 -8.56 -2.04 2.97
C LEU A 202 -7.74 -1.27 1.94
N LEU A 203 -6.51 -1.73 1.62
CA LEU A 203 -5.69 -1.16 0.55
C LEU A 203 -6.45 -1.08 -0.78
N LEU A 204 -7.03 -2.21 -1.20
CA LEU A 204 -7.67 -2.34 -2.50
C LEU A 204 -8.96 -1.53 -2.59
N PHE A 205 -9.81 -1.57 -1.56
CA PHE A 205 -11.08 -0.84 -1.54
C PHE A 205 -10.89 0.67 -1.38
N LEU A 206 -9.92 1.13 -0.57
CA LEU A 206 -9.59 2.56 -0.47
C LEU A 206 -9.09 3.08 -1.82
N THR A 207 -8.12 2.39 -2.43
CA THR A 207 -7.57 2.77 -3.73
C THR A 207 -8.64 2.80 -4.82
N LEU A 208 -9.56 1.80 -4.83
CA LEU A 208 -10.70 1.77 -5.74
C LEU A 208 -11.65 2.96 -5.49
N GLY A 209 -11.96 3.25 -4.21
CA GLY A 209 -12.83 4.35 -3.80
C GLY A 209 -12.29 5.71 -4.22
N GLU A 210 -11.00 5.97 -4.00
CA GLU A 210 -10.31 7.20 -4.41
C GLU A 210 -10.34 7.40 -5.93
N ALA A 211 -10.03 6.34 -6.69
CA ALA A 211 -10.07 6.39 -8.15
C ALA A 211 -11.52 6.59 -8.66
N GLY A 212 -12.50 5.92 -8.05
CA GLY A 212 -13.91 6.08 -8.35
C GLY A 212 -14.41 7.50 -8.07
N LEU A 213 -14.05 8.06 -6.92
CA LEU A 213 -14.35 9.45 -6.55
C LEU A 213 -13.74 10.43 -7.55
N LEU A 214 -12.47 10.23 -7.94
CA LEU A 214 -11.81 11.06 -8.95
C LEU A 214 -12.56 11.05 -10.28
N LEU A 215 -13.03 9.88 -10.73
CA LEU A 215 -13.85 9.77 -11.95
C LEU A 215 -15.20 10.49 -11.81
N GLY A 216 -15.85 10.40 -10.64
CA GLY A 216 -17.08 11.11 -10.31
C GLY A 216 -16.90 12.63 -10.39
N VAL A 217 -15.89 13.17 -9.71
CA VAL A 217 -15.55 14.59 -9.70
C VAL A 217 -15.24 15.10 -11.10
N VAL A 218 -14.39 14.41 -11.86
CA VAL A 218 -14.08 14.76 -13.26
C VAL A 218 -15.33 14.79 -14.13
N ARG A 219 -16.28 13.87 -13.90
CA ARG A 219 -17.53 13.83 -14.67
C ARG A 219 -18.45 15.02 -14.34
N VAL A 220 -18.52 15.44 -13.07
CA VAL A 220 -19.30 16.61 -12.65
C VAL A 220 -18.71 17.91 -13.20
N LEU A 221 -17.38 18.09 -13.11
CA LEU A 221 -16.71 19.31 -13.58
C LEU A 221 -16.89 19.54 -15.09
N ARG A 222 -16.95 18.48 -15.89
CA ARG A 222 -17.19 18.58 -17.35
C ARG A 222 -18.65 18.80 -17.74
N ARG A 223 -19.60 18.58 -16.83
CA ARG A 223 -21.04 18.80 -17.07
C ARG A 223 -21.48 20.24 -16.79
N ARG A 224 -20.66 21.06 -16.13
CA ARG A 224 -20.99 22.46 -15.87
C ARG A 224 -20.89 23.27 -17.18
N PRO A 225 -21.99 23.85 -17.70
CA PRO A 225 -21.93 24.76 -18.83
C PRO A 225 -21.26 26.06 -18.36
N GLY A 226 -20.07 26.39 -18.88
CA GLY A 226 -19.41 27.67 -18.59
C GLY A 226 -17.88 27.71 -18.63
N VAL A 227 -17.19 26.56 -18.56
CA VAL A 227 -15.70 26.52 -18.50
C VAL A 227 -15.05 26.42 -19.90
N ASP A 228 -15.83 26.28 -20.97
CA ASP A 228 -15.34 26.17 -22.36
C ASP A 228 -15.32 27.54 -23.10
N ARG A 229 -15.32 28.66 -22.36
CA ARG A 229 -15.21 30.03 -22.90
C ARG A 229 -14.22 30.87 -22.10
N SER A 230 -12.92 30.59 -22.24
CA SER A 230 -11.83 31.54 -22.01
C SER A 230 -10.56 31.04 -22.67
#